data_AF-A0A1F5R806-F1
#
_entry.id   AF-A0A1F5R806-F1
#
_cell.length_a   1.000
_cell.length_b   1.000
_cell.length_c   1.000
_cell.angle_alpha   90.00
_cell.angle_beta   90.00
_cell.angle_gamma   90.00
#
_symmetry.space_group_name_H-M   'P 1'
#
loop_
_entity.id
_entity.type
_entity.pdbx_description
1 polymer ?
#
loop_
_entity_poly.entity_id
_entity_poly.type
_entity_poly.pdbx_seq_one_letter_code
_entity_poly.pdbx_strand_id
1 'polypeptide(L)' 'MTKLASLIPPPGTNKYELAIVAAREARRLNEWIRRTQETLPGKVPAVALERTIRVEVPFHYEDVVE' A
#
# COMPACT_ATOMS: atom_id res chain seq x y z
N MET A 1 -8.08 6.19 -12.46
CA MET A 1 -7.54 4.83 -12.34
C MET A 1 -6.02 4.90 -12.29
N THR A 2 -5.43 4.55 -11.16
CA THR A 2 -3.96 4.51 -11.00
C THR A 2 -3.39 3.35 -11.82
N LYS A 3 -2.44 3.63 -12.73
CA LYS A 3 -1.72 2.58 -13.44
C LYS A 3 -0.58 2.10 -12.55
N LEU A 4 -0.49 0.80 -12.28
CA LEU A 4 0.62 0.23 -11.48
C LEU A 4 2.00 0.61 -12.03
N ALA A 5 2.14 0.63 -13.35
CA ALA A 5 3.39 0.98 -14.02
C ALA A 5 3.83 2.45 -13.82
N SER A 6 2.93 3.35 -13.37
CA SER A 6 3.28 4.74 -13.07
C SER A 6 3.63 4.96 -11.59
N LEU A 7 3.54 3.93 -10.74
CA LEU A 7 3.92 4.03 -9.33
C LEU A 7 5.42 3.82 -9.20
N ILE A 8 6.13 4.90 -8.90
CA ILE A 8 7.57 4.91 -8.70
C ILE A 8 7.82 5.06 -7.19
N PRO A 9 8.43 4.06 -6.53
CA PRO A 9 8.84 4.19 -5.13
C PRO A 9 9.91 5.28 -4.96
N PRO A 10 9.92 6.01 -3.83
CA PRO A 10 10.99 6.95 -3.52
C PRO A 10 12.37 6.28 -3.54
N PRO A 11 13.45 6.99 -3.92
CA PRO A 11 14.81 6.49 -3.78
C PRO A 11 15.11 6.01 -2.36
N GLY A 12 15.83 4.90 -2.23
CA GLY A 12 16.16 4.30 -0.92
C GLY A 12 15.05 3.41 -0.34
N THR A 13 13.87 3.33 -0.96
CA THR A 13 12.81 2.44 -0.49
C THR A 13 13.23 0.97 -0.61
N ASN A 14 13.17 0.24 0.50
CA ASN A 14 13.35 -1.21 0.49
C ASN A 14 12.15 -1.89 -0.20
N LYS A 15 12.40 -2.56 -1.34
CA LYS A 15 11.35 -3.23 -2.13
C LYS A 15 10.59 -4.31 -1.35
N TYR A 16 11.24 -4.96 -0.39
CA TYR A 16 10.62 -6.02 0.40
C TYR A 16 9.67 -5.46 1.45
N GLU A 17 10.11 -4.43 2.18
CA GLU A 17 9.28 -3.72 3.16
C GLU A 17 8.06 -3.10 2.48
N LEU A 18 8.28 -2.40 1.35
CA LEU A 18 7.20 -1.84 0.54
C LEU A 18 6.15 -2.90 0.17
N ALA A 19 6.59 -4.07 -0.31
CA ALA A 19 5.68 -5.15 -0.67
C ALA A 19 4.91 -5.69 0.54
N ILE A 20 5.56 -5.83 1.69
CA ILE A 20 4.92 -6.29 2.92
C ILE A 20 3.88 -5.29 3.42
N VAL A 21 4.23 -4.00 3.49
CA VAL A 21 3.32 -2.94 3.93
C VAL A 21 2.12 -2.84 2.98
N ALA A 22 2.36 -2.82 1.66
CA ALA A 22 1.29 -2.78 0.66
C ALA A 22 0.38 -4.02 0.74
N ALA A 23 0.92 -5.21 1.01
CA ALA A 23 0.11 -6.42 1.19
C ALA A 23 -0.77 -6.36 2.44
N ARG A 24 -0.28 -5.78 3.54
CA ARG A 24 -1.05 -5.58 4.77
C ARG A 24 -2.17 -4.55 4.55
N GLU A 25 -1.87 -3.45 3.88
CA GLU A 25 -2.87 -2.45 3.51
C GLU A 25 -3.95 -3.03 2.59
N ALA A 26 -3.57 -3.87 1.61
CA ALA A 26 -4.52 -4.55 0.74
C ALA A 26 -5.48 -5.47 1.54
N ARG A 27 -4.98 -6.18 2.55
CA ARG A 27 -5.85 -6.99 3.43
C ARG A 27 -6.84 -6.11 4.21
N ARG A 28 -6.37 -5.01 4.80
CA ARG A 28 -7.21 -4.05 5.53
C ARG A 28 -8.30 -3.47 4.62
N LEU A 29 -7.94 -3.09 3.40
CA LEU A 29 -8.88 -2.59 2.39
C LEU A 29 -9.94 -3.62 2.00
N ASN A 30 -9.54 -4.89 1.79
CA ASN A 30 -10.48 -5.98 1.51
C ASN A 30 -11.47 -6.21 2.66
N GLU A 31 -10.99 -6.18 3.91
CA GLU A 31 -11.86 -6.29 5.07
C GLU A 31 -12.84 -5.13 5.17
N TRP A 32 -12.38 -3.91 4.91
CA TRP A 32 -13.22 -2.72 4.88
C TRP A 32 -14.29 -2.79 3.78
N ILE A 33 -13.91 -3.16 2.54
CA ILE A 33 -14.85 -3.40 1.42
C ILE A 33 -15.90 -4.44 1.83
N ARG A 34 -15.47 -5.56 2.42
CA ARG A 34 -16.38 -6.62 2.85
C ARG A 34 -17.41 -6.14 3.88
N ARG A 35 -17.01 -5.25 4.80
CA ARG A 35 -17.88 -4.73 5.87
C ARG A 35 -18.81 -3.62 5.40
N THR A 36 -18.35 -2.75 4.53
CA THR A 36 -19.08 -1.54 4.10
C THR A 36 -19.86 -1.72 2.81
N GLN A 37 -19.51 -2.72 2.00
CA GLN A 37 -19.98 -2.88 0.62
C GLN A 37 -19.60 -1.71 -0.31
N GLU A 38 -18.71 -0.83 0.14
CA GLU A 38 -18.15 0.25 -0.67
C GLU A 38 -17.09 -0.28 -1.65
N THR A 39 -16.87 0.44 -2.75
CA THR A 39 -15.90 0.05 -3.78
C THR A 39 -14.73 1.03 -3.82
N LEU A 40 -13.57 0.54 -4.27
CA LEU A 40 -12.38 1.36 -4.48
C LEU A 40 -12.18 1.68 -5.97
N PRO A 41 -11.55 2.82 -6.31
CA PRO A 41 -11.33 3.25 -7.69
C PRO A 41 -10.17 2.51 -8.38
N GLY A 42 -10.16 1.18 -8.31
CA GLY A 42 -9.15 0.32 -8.93
C GLY A 42 -9.03 -1.04 -8.25
N LYS A 43 -8.05 -1.84 -8.71
CA LYS A 43 -7.70 -3.10 -8.05
C LYS A 43 -7.09 -2.81 -6.68
N VAL A 44 -7.53 -3.54 -5.66
CA VAL A 44 -7.09 -3.35 -4.27
C VAL A 44 -5.57 -3.31 -4.10
N PRO A 45 -4.77 -4.21 -4.71
CA PRO A 45 -3.30 -4.13 -4.59
C PRO A 45 -2.70 -2.83 -5.17
N ALA A 46 -3.29 -2.27 -6.23
CA ALA A 46 -2.80 -1.02 -6.83
C ALA A 46 -3.07 0.18 -5.93
N VAL A 47 -4.27 0.24 -5.34
CA VAL A 47 -4.64 1.28 -4.37
C VAL A 47 -3.77 1.17 -3.12
N ALA A 48 -3.55 -0.04 -2.61
CA ALA A 48 -2.72 -0.27 -1.44
C ALA A 48 -1.26 0.13 -1.67
N LEU A 49 -0.69 -0.24 -2.82
CA LEU A 49 0.68 0.15 -3.18
C LEU A 49 0.83 1.67 -3.31
N GLU A 50 -0.14 2.33 -3.95
CA GLU A 50 -0.15 3.79 -4.08
C GLU A 50 -0.17 4.49 -2.71
N ARG A 51 -1.07 4.08 -1.81
CA ARG A 51 -1.13 4.61 -0.44
C ARG A 51 0.16 4.39 0.32
N THR A 52 0.79 3.23 0.13
CA THR A 52 2.06 2.90 0.80
C THR A 52 3.18 3.80 0.32
N ILE A 53 3.32 4.00 -1.00
CA ILE A 53 4.31 4.90 -1.61
C ILE A 53 4.13 6.34 -1.13
N ARG A 54 2.88 6.76 -0.91
CA ARG A 54 2.53 8.11 -0.43
C ARG A 54 2.61 8.27 1.09
N VAL A 55 3.03 7.23 1.82
CA VAL A 55 3.12 7.23 3.29
C VAL A 55 1.75 7.49 3.95
N GLU A 56 0.67 7.06 3.31
CA GLU A 56 -0.72 7.17 3.79
C GLU A 56 -1.16 5.92 4.59
N VAL A 57 -0.25 4.98 4.85
CA VAL A 57 -0.50 3.73 5.58
C VAL A 57 0.10 3.84 6.98
N PRO A 58 -0.63 3.45 8.05
CA PRO A 58 -0.15 3.61 9.42
C PRO A 58 1.02 2.69 9.79
N PHE A 59 1.24 1.60 9.04
CA PHE A 59 2.33 0.66 9.29
C PHE A 59 3.58 1.08 8.52
N HIS A 60 4.69 1.24 9.24
CA HIS A 60 6.03 1.44 8.71
C HIS A 60 7.00 0.54 9.48
N TYR A 61 8.11 0.18 8.85
CA TYR A 61 9.24 -0.40 9.55
C TYR A 61 10.00 0.76 10.22
N GLU A 62 10.41 0.56 11.46
CA GLU A 62 11.36 1.47 12.11
C GLU A 62 12.74 1.19 11.50
N ASP A 63 13.46 2.25 11.13
CA ASP A 63 14.86 2.12 10.79
C ASP A 63 15.56 1.58 12.05
N VAL A 64 16.10 0.36 11.97
CA VAL A 64 16.97 -0.16 13.01
C VAL A 64 18.23 0.69 12.97
N VAL A 65 18.30 1.70 13.83
CA VAL A 65 19.51 2.49 14.03
C VAL A 65 20.51 1.56 14.72
N GLU A 66 21.46 1.02 13.95
CA GLU A 66 22.66 0.35 14.48
C GLU A 66 23.61 1.34 15.15
#